data_AF-A0A5J6U0H0-F1
#
_entry.id   AF-A0A5J6U0H0-F1
#
_cell.length_a   1.000
_cell.length_b   1.000
_cell.length_c   1.000
_cell.angle_alpha   90.00
_cell.angle_beta   90.00
_cell.angle_gamma   90.00
#
_symmetry.space_group_name_H-M   'P 1'
#
loop_
_entity.id
_entity.type
_entity.pdbx_description
1 polymer ?
#
loop_
_entity_poly.entity_id
_entity_poly.type
_entity_poly.pdbx_seq_one_letter_code
_entity_poly.pdbx_strand_id
1 'polypeptide(L)'
;MSSERKPGRPAPWPAGALPVGRRVRVVRDPGWDGPWRCEFSGTIDSLAPPEAVRHPGARPGERAYWVVFDEPQYDAEGDGPYRKAQIWDRYLVPEDRCAAGGPPA
;
A
#
# COMPACT_ATOMS: atom_id res chain seq x y z
N MET A 1 -25.81 3.55 -30.00
CA MET A 1 -25.44 3.69 -28.57
C MET A 1 -24.17 2.87 -28.32
N SER A 2 -23.01 3.43 -28.64
CA SER A 2 -21.73 2.81 -28.32
C SER A 2 -21.08 3.66 -27.24
N SER A 3 -21.22 3.24 -25.99
CA SER A 3 -20.58 3.88 -24.85
C SER A 3 -19.07 3.64 -24.95
N GLU A 4 -18.39 4.61 -25.55
CA GLU A 4 -16.95 4.75 -25.45
C GLU A 4 -16.63 4.95 -23.97
N ARG A 5 -16.08 3.92 -23.32
CA ARG A 5 -15.51 4.05 -21.98
C ARG A 5 -14.29 4.95 -22.14
N LYS A 6 -14.49 6.26 -21.98
CA LYS A 6 -13.43 7.24 -21.72
C LYS A 6 -12.49 6.59 -20.71
N PRO A 7 -11.17 6.48 -20.96
CA PRO A 7 -10.26 6.09 -19.90
C PRO A 7 -10.48 7.10 -18.78
N GLY A 8 -11.06 6.61 -17.68
CA GLY A 8 -11.39 7.45 -16.54
C GLY A 8 -10.12 8.16 -16.12
N ARG A 9 -10.20 9.48 -15.96
CA ARG A 9 -9.09 10.27 -15.41
C ARG A 9 -8.53 9.50 -14.19
N PRO A 10 -7.20 9.35 -14.05
CA PRO A 10 -6.63 8.73 -12.86
C PRO A 10 -7.26 9.37 -11.63
N ALA A 11 -7.75 8.57 -10.69
CA ALA A 11 -8.37 9.10 -9.49
C ALA A 11 -7.37 10.06 -8.80
N PRO A 12 -7.82 11.18 -8.23
CA PRO A 12 -6.90 12.03 -7.47
C PRO A 12 -6.35 11.25 -6.27
N TRP A 13 -5.11 11.53 -5.87
CA TRP A 13 -4.56 10.95 -4.65
C TRP A 13 -5.43 11.36 -3.45
N PRO A 14 -5.92 10.42 -2.62
CA PRO A 14 -6.80 10.75 -1.52
C PRO A 14 -6.09 11.59 -0.46
N ALA A 15 -6.77 12.60 0.07
CA ALA A 15 -6.26 13.36 1.22
C ALA A 15 -6.08 12.43 2.44
N GLY A 16 -4.96 12.57 3.14
CA GLY A 16 -4.60 11.74 4.30
C GLY A 16 -4.05 10.35 3.97
N ALA A 17 -3.95 9.99 2.68
CA ALA A 17 -3.25 8.76 2.28
C ALA A 17 -1.73 8.95 2.36
N LEU A 18 -0.99 7.87 2.65
CA LEU A 18 0.47 7.86 2.55
C LEU A 18 0.91 8.39 1.17
N PRO A 19 1.89 9.31 1.11
CA PRO A 19 2.31 9.89 -0.16
C PRO A 19 3.12 8.88 -0.99
N VAL A 20 3.11 9.06 -2.30
CA VAL A 20 4.06 8.40 -3.22
C VAL A 20 5.49 8.65 -2.74
N GLY A 21 6.35 7.64 -2.85
CA GLY A 21 7.75 7.72 -2.42
C GLY A 21 7.94 7.53 -0.92
N ARG A 22 6.86 7.43 -0.14
CA ARG A 22 6.96 7.18 1.31
C ARG A 22 7.55 5.81 1.57
N ARG A 23 8.55 5.77 2.46
CA ARG A 23 9.11 4.55 3.02
C ARG A 23 8.15 3.90 4.00
N VAL A 24 7.91 2.61 3.80
CA VAL A 24 7.00 1.79 4.59
C VAL A 24 7.59 0.41 4.83
N ARG A 25 7.31 -0.14 6.01
CA ARG A 25 7.54 -1.54 6.32
C ARG A 25 6.22 -2.29 6.21
N VAL A 26 6.22 -3.36 5.42
CA VAL A 26 5.13 -4.32 5.34
C VAL A 26 5.25 -5.24 6.56
N VAL A 27 4.25 -5.20 7.43
CA VAL A 27 4.20 -6.01 8.65
C VAL A 27 3.22 -7.18 8.51
N ARG A 28 3.45 -8.25 9.27
CA ARG A 28 2.55 -9.40 9.30
C ARG A 28 1.29 -9.08 10.09
N ASP A 29 0.20 -9.77 9.78
CA ASP A 29 -0.98 -9.73 10.64
C ASP A 29 -0.67 -10.50 11.94
N PRO A 30 -1.05 -9.99 13.12
CA PRO A 30 -0.82 -10.68 14.39
C PRO A 30 -1.78 -11.86 14.64
N GLY A 31 -2.90 -11.94 13.91
CA GLY A 31 -3.96 -12.94 14.09
C GLY A 31 -3.96 -14.07 13.07
N TRP A 32 -3.16 -13.98 12.00
CA TRP A 32 -2.93 -15.05 11.04
C TRP A 32 -1.60 -14.83 10.32
N ASP A 33 -1.07 -15.82 9.62
CA ASP A 33 0.28 -15.74 9.05
C ASP A 33 0.49 -14.61 8.03
N GLY A 34 -0.60 -14.00 7.56
CA GLY A 34 -0.60 -12.91 6.59
C GLY A 34 -0.30 -13.41 5.18
N PRO A 35 -0.43 -12.56 4.15
CA PRO A 35 -0.11 -12.95 2.78
C PRO A 35 1.40 -13.06 2.55
N TRP A 36 2.26 -12.60 3.46
CA TRP A 36 3.71 -12.55 3.27
C TRP A 36 4.46 -13.40 4.29
N ARG A 37 5.52 -14.06 3.82
CA ARG A 37 6.36 -14.93 4.67
C ARG A 37 7.10 -14.16 5.76
N CYS A 38 7.52 -12.94 5.50
CA CYS A 38 8.33 -12.11 6.38
C CYS A 38 7.87 -10.65 6.35
N GLU A 39 8.30 -9.87 7.35
CA GLU A 39 8.24 -8.42 7.29
C GLU A 39 9.38 -7.90 6.43
N PHE A 40 9.11 -6.90 5.59
CA PHE A 40 10.11 -6.32 4.71
C PHE A 40 9.79 -4.86 4.39
N SER A 41 10.78 -4.15 3.88
CA SER A 41 10.65 -2.72 3.57
C SER A 41 10.38 -2.48 2.08
N GLY A 42 9.70 -1.37 1.80
CA GLY A 42 9.36 -0.95 0.46
C GLY A 42 8.96 0.51 0.38
N THR A 43 8.60 0.93 -0.82
CA THR A 43 8.25 2.31 -1.14
C THR A 43 6.87 2.38 -1.79
N ILE A 44 6.03 3.33 -1.36
CA ILE A 44 4.74 3.60 -2.02
C ILE A 44 4.99 4.05 -3.46
N ASP A 45 4.43 3.32 -4.40
CA ASP A 45 4.58 3.55 -5.82
C ASP A 45 3.54 4.55 -6.36
N SER A 46 3.89 5.19 -7.47
CA SER A 46 3.05 6.14 -8.19
C SER A 46 2.11 5.48 -9.22
N LEU A 47 2.19 4.15 -9.40
CA LEU A 47 1.43 3.44 -10.44
C LEU A 47 -0.06 3.76 -10.41
N ALA A 48 -0.67 3.74 -9.22
CA ALA A 48 -2.05 4.11 -9.05
C ALA A 48 -2.29 4.71 -7.65
N PRO A 49 -3.29 5.60 -7.53
CA PRO A 49 -3.76 6.08 -6.25
C PRO A 49 -4.22 4.94 -5.34
N PRO A 50 -4.15 5.11 -4.01
CA PRO A 50 -4.61 4.11 -3.06
C PRO A 50 -6.11 3.87 -3.21
N GLU A 51 -6.47 2.61 -3.45
CA GLU A 51 -7.84 2.20 -3.72
C GLU A 51 -8.56 1.80 -2.44
N ALA A 52 -9.86 2.09 -2.34
CA ALA A 52 -10.65 1.62 -1.21
C ALA A 52 -10.77 0.09 -1.26
N VAL A 53 -10.46 -0.59 -0.16
CA VAL A 53 -10.53 -2.05 -0.08
C VAL A 53 -12.00 -2.48 -0.04
N ARG A 54 -12.44 -3.21 -1.07
CA ARG A 54 -13.82 -3.75 -1.18
C ARG A 54 -13.94 -5.17 -0.64
N HIS A 55 -13.29 -5.45 0.49
CA HIS A 55 -13.31 -6.77 1.12
C HIS A 55 -14.22 -6.76 2.36
N PRO A 56 -15.02 -7.83 2.64
CA PRO A 56 -15.87 -7.88 3.82
C PRO A 56 -15.12 -7.69 5.15
N GLY A 57 -13.86 -8.10 5.20
CA GLY A 57 -12.97 -7.90 6.36
C GLY A 57 -12.21 -6.57 6.40
N ALA A 58 -12.47 -5.65 5.46
CA ALA A 58 -11.82 -4.35 5.43
C ALA A 58 -12.35 -3.43 6.54
N ARG A 59 -11.46 -2.60 7.11
CA ARG A 59 -11.87 -1.56 8.06
C ARG A 59 -12.53 -0.39 7.30
N PRO A 60 -13.42 0.39 7.93
CA PRO A 60 -13.98 1.58 7.31
C PRO A 60 -12.88 2.54 6.85
N GLY A 61 -12.91 2.91 5.57
CA GLY A 61 -11.92 3.82 4.98
C GLY A 61 -10.57 3.19 4.65
N GLU A 62 -10.42 1.87 4.80
CA GLU A 62 -9.17 1.18 4.51
C GLU A 62 -8.82 1.21 3.03
N ARG A 63 -7.52 1.39 2.75
CA ARG A 63 -6.99 1.53 1.41
C ARG A 63 -5.93 0.47 1.11
N ALA A 64 -5.78 0.13 -0.16
CA ALA A 64 -4.68 -0.67 -0.67
C ALA A 64 -3.72 0.25 -1.44
N TYR A 65 -2.42 0.12 -1.16
CA TYR A 65 -1.36 0.89 -1.78
C TYR A 65 -0.49 -0.03 -2.63
N TRP A 66 -0.07 0.44 -3.80
CA TRP A 66 1.01 -0.22 -4.53
C TRP A 66 2.33 0.05 -3.83
N VAL A 67 3.03 -1.02 -3.44
CA VAL A 67 4.34 -0.94 -2.80
C VAL A 67 5.35 -1.67 -3.65
N VAL A 68 6.43 -0.98 -4.02
CA VAL A 68 7.62 -1.60 -4.62
C VAL A 68 8.52 -2.07 -3.48
N PHE A 69 8.94 -3.32 -3.53
CA PHE A 69 9.78 -3.93 -2.50
C PHE A 69 11.25 -3.65 -2.80
N ASP A 70 12.05 -3.46 -1.76
CA ASP A 70 13.49 -3.23 -1.93
C ASP A 70 14.18 -4.48 -2.48
N GLU A 71 13.74 -5.64 -2.00
CA GLU A 71 14.17 -6.95 -2.45
C GLU A 71 12.96 -7.78 -2.89
N PRO A 72 13.09 -8.66 -3.91
CA PRO A 72 12.01 -9.53 -4.32
C PRO A 72 11.54 -10.46 -3.18
N GLN A 73 10.24 -10.50 -2.90
CA GLN A 73 9.66 -11.23 -1.77
C GLN A 73 8.80 -12.40 -2.21
N TYR A 74 8.74 -13.44 -1.38
CA TYR A 74 7.81 -14.56 -1.53
C TYR A 74 6.61 -14.36 -0.61
N ASP A 75 5.45 -14.77 -1.08
CA ASP A 75 4.26 -14.81 -0.24
C ASP A 75 4.30 -15.97 0.76
N ALA A 76 3.27 -16.11 1.58
CA ALA A 76 3.19 -17.15 2.60
C ALA A 76 3.09 -18.58 2.04
N GLU A 77 2.61 -18.75 0.80
CA GLU A 77 2.50 -20.03 0.10
C GLU A 77 3.82 -20.40 -0.61
N GLY A 78 4.74 -19.44 -0.72
CA GLY A 78 6.03 -19.60 -1.38
C GLY A 78 6.02 -19.17 -2.85
N ASP A 79 4.94 -18.54 -3.31
CA ASP A 79 4.87 -17.97 -4.66
C ASP A 79 5.66 -16.65 -4.72
N GLY A 80 6.24 -16.39 -5.89
CA GLY A 80 7.11 -15.24 -6.13
C GLY A 80 8.32 -15.56 -7.02
N PRO A 81 9.39 -14.75 -6.98
CA PRO A 81 9.54 -13.59 -6.12
C PRO A 81 8.88 -12.33 -6.72
N TYR A 82 7.99 -11.71 -5.95
CA TYR A 82 7.32 -10.47 -6.30
C TYR A 82 8.22 -9.27 -6.02
N ARG A 83 8.22 -8.30 -6.93
CA ARG A 83 8.92 -7.01 -6.72
C ARG A 83 7.98 -5.90 -6.26
N LYS A 84 6.68 -6.16 -6.30
CA LYS A 84 5.64 -5.18 -6.05
C LYS A 84 4.29 -5.87 -5.85
N ALA A 85 3.48 -5.33 -4.96
CA ALA A 85 2.09 -5.76 -4.77
C ALA A 85 1.21 -4.64 -4.22
N GLN A 86 -0.10 -4.89 -4.19
CA GLN A 86 -1.03 -4.07 -3.42
C GLN A 86 -1.07 -4.56 -1.98
N ILE A 87 -0.79 -3.66 -1.05
CA ILE A 87 -0.75 -3.93 0.39
C ILE A 87 -1.76 -3.05 1.10
N TRP A 88 -2.53 -3.61 2.01
CA TRP A 88 -3.54 -2.86 2.75
C TRP A 88 -2.88 -1.95 3.80
N ASP A 89 -3.48 -0.79 4.02
CA ASP A 89 -3.02 0.26 4.93
C ASP A 89 -2.64 -0.27 6.32
N ARG A 90 -3.44 -1.19 6.88
CA ARG A 90 -3.17 -1.77 8.21
C ARG A 90 -1.85 -2.52 8.33
N TYR A 91 -1.29 -2.98 7.21
CA TYR A 91 -0.03 -3.72 7.14
C TYR A 91 1.13 -2.81 6.74
N LEU A 92 0.91 -1.51 6.59
CA LEU A 92 1.94 -0.54 6.23
C LEU A 92 2.29 0.31 7.44
N VAL A 93 3.51 0.15 7.92
CA VAL A 93 4.07 1.00 8.99
C VAL A 93 5.04 1.99 8.35
N PRO A 94 4.75 3.29 8.35
CA PRO A 94 5.70 4.29 7.84
C PRO A 94 7.01 4.23 8.63
N GLU A 95 8.14 4.08 7.93
CA GLU A 95 9.46 3.94 8.56
C GLU A 95 9.98 5.27 9.12
N ASP A 96 9.54 6.40 8.54
CA ASP A 96 9.92 7.71 9.01
C ASP A 96 8.98 8.09 10.17
N ARG A 97 9.18 7.48 11.34
CA ARG A 97 8.62 8.02 12.59
C ARG A 97 9.41 9.25 13.04
N CYS A 98 9.39 10.34 12.27
CA CYS A 98 9.67 11.70 12.72
C CYS A 98 9.52 12.72 11.57
N ALA A 99 8.29 13.16 11.29
CA ALA A 99 8.05 14.48 10.71
C ALA A 99 6.75 15.06 11.28
N ALA A 100 6.50 14.84 12.58
CA ALA A 100 5.63 15.69 13.36
C ALA A 100 6.52 16.80 13.94
N GLY A 101 6.77 17.83 13.13
CA GLY A 101 7.63 18.94 13.49
C GLY A 101 7.69 19.94 12.34
N GLY A 102 6.59 20.65 12.10
CA GLY A 102 6.67 21.88 11.31
C GLY A 102 7.59 22.90 12.01
N PRO A 103 8.24 23.82 11.28
CA PRO A 103 9.07 24.85 11.90
C PRO A 103 8.16 25.81 12.71
N PRO A 104 8.42 26.08 14.00
CA PRO A 104 7.86 27.29 14.61
C PRO A 104 8.55 28.51 14.00
N ALA A 105 7.71 29.50 13.65
CA ALA A 105 8.08 30.80 13.11
C ALA A 105 8.95 31.64 14.06
#